data_AF-A0ABD5V6E8-F1
#
_entry.id   AF-A0ABD5V6E8-F1
#
_cell.length_a   1.000
_cell.length_b   1.000
_cell.length_c   1.000
_cell.angle_alpha   90.00
_cell.angle_beta   90.00
_cell.angle_gamma   90.00
#
_symmetry.space_group_name_H-M   'P 1'
#
loop_
_entity.id
_entity.type
_entity.pdbx_description
1 polymer ?
#
loop_
_entity_poly.entity_id
_entity_poly.type
_entity_poly.pdbx_seq_one_letter_code
_entity_poly.pdbx_strand_id
1 'polypeptide(L)'
;MASANRLPRLETCIDLYLAASDRYGSDSFTAEQLDRDISMPDTHQTLELMIAYGLVVPDESAYHIAREPDASADAWESAARDRARLIRETIARRNDDGEATETRVLTHEANEYVSVFVATSDDLDAIVERVESLPLENYDGVVLRAPGQDANQIQRFADRLCDSTPSESPLSIPHQKEYSDVTGNVKTELEFQLYLKQC
;
A
#
# COMPACT_ATOMS: atom_id res chain seq x y z
N MET A 1 -18.51 -3.28 -33.22
CA MET A 1 -18.53 -1.89 -32.71
C MET A 1 -18.38 -1.99 -31.20
N ALA A 2 -17.25 -1.55 -30.66
CA ALA A 2 -16.92 -1.73 -29.25
C ALA A 2 -17.68 -0.71 -28.39
N SER A 3 -18.57 -1.20 -27.53
CA SER A 3 -19.25 -0.43 -26.48
C SER A 3 -18.28 -0.09 -25.33
N ALA A 4 -17.17 0.57 -25.64
CA ALA A 4 -16.00 0.68 -24.76
C ALA A 4 -16.17 1.63 -23.54
N ASN A 5 -17.37 2.15 -23.27
CA ASN A 5 -17.58 3.18 -22.23
C ASN A 5 -18.86 3.00 -21.40
N ARG A 6 -19.50 1.82 -21.40
CA ARG A 6 -20.67 1.59 -20.55
C ARG A 6 -20.26 0.85 -19.29
N LEU A 7 -20.51 1.47 -18.13
CA LEU A 7 -20.37 0.83 -16.84
C LEU A 7 -21.33 -0.37 -16.75
N PRO A 8 -20.84 -1.57 -16.38
CA PRO A 8 -21.67 -2.76 -16.21
C PRO A 8 -22.88 -2.53 -15.29
N ARG A 9 -24.09 -2.89 -15.75
CA ARG A 9 -25.34 -2.86 -14.96
C ARG A 9 -25.62 -1.51 -14.26
N LEU A 10 -25.13 -0.39 -14.79
CA LEU A 10 -25.23 0.92 -14.13
C LEU A 10 -26.66 1.28 -13.71
N GLU A 11 -27.63 1.13 -14.61
CA GLU A 11 -29.03 1.47 -14.32
C GLU A 11 -29.56 0.65 -13.12
N THR A 12 -29.29 -0.64 -13.07
CA THR A 12 -29.65 -1.50 -11.93
C THR A 12 -28.99 -1.05 -10.62
N CYS A 13 -27.72 -0.64 -10.68
CA CYS A 13 -27.04 -0.10 -9.49
C CYS A 13 -27.63 1.23 -9.03
N ILE A 14 -28.04 2.11 -9.95
CA ILE A 14 -28.69 3.38 -9.62
C ILE A 14 -30.08 3.14 -9.02
N ASP A 15 -30.87 2.24 -9.60
CA ASP A 15 -32.19 1.90 -9.07
C ASP A 15 -32.10 1.36 -7.63
N LEU A 16 -31.17 0.43 -7.37
CA LEU A 16 -30.94 -0.12 -6.04
C LEU A 16 -30.41 0.93 -5.06
N TYR A 17 -29.49 1.78 -5.52
CA TYR A 17 -28.93 2.88 -4.72
C TYR A 17 -30.01 3.88 -4.30
N LEU A 18 -30.88 4.30 -5.22
CA LEU A 18 -31.99 5.22 -4.92
C LEU A 18 -32.99 4.57 -3.96
N ALA A 19 -33.35 3.31 -4.19
CA ALA A 19 -34.25 2.59 -3.30
C ALA A 19 -33.65 2.41 -1.89
N ALA A 20 -32.35 2.11 -1.78
CA ALA A 20 -31.65 2.01 -0.50
C ALA A 20 -31.55 3.37 0.19
N SER A 21 -31.27 4.46 -0.55
CA SER A 21 -31.22 5.81 -0.01
C SER A 21 -32.58 6.27 0.49
N ASP A 22 -33.67 5.99 -0.23
CA ASP A 22 -35.02 6.33 0.21
C ASP A 22 -35.43 5.54 1.46
N ARG A 23 -34.93 4.29 1.58
CA ARG A 23 -35.30 3.38 2.66
C ARG A 23 -34.50 3.61 3.95
N TYR A 24 -33.20 3.79 3.83
CA TYR A 24 -32.25 3.83 4.95
C TYR A 24 -31.62 5.22 5.15
N GLY A 25 -31.64 6.09 4.15
CA GLY A 25 -31.03 7.41 4.23
C GLY A 25 -29.54 7.34 4.60
N SER A 26 -29.20 7.92 5.74
CA SER A 26 -27.84 7.90 6.32
C SER A 26 -27.58 6.72 7.25
N ASP A 27 -28.59 5.89 7.56
CA ASP A 27 -28.44 4.74 8.44
C ASP A 27 -27.72 3.59 7.71
N SER A 28 -27.04 2.74 8.49
CA SER A 28 -26.39 1.54 7.96
C SER A 28 -27.40 0.41 7.72
N PHE A 29 -27.12 -0.42 6.71
CA PHE A 29 -27.94 -1.58 6.34
C PHE A 29 -27.08 -2.79 5.95
N THR A 30 -27.59 -4.00 6.14
CA THR A 30 -26.93 -5.25 5.72
C THR A 30 -27.45 -5.74 4.37
N ALA A 31 -26.73 -6.67 3.73
CA ALA A 31 -27.19 -7.30 2.50
C ALA A 31 -28.52 -8.06 2.70
N GLU A 32 -28.71 -8.70 3.86
CA GLU A 32 -29.95 -9.42 4.19
C GLU A 32 -31.13 -8.48 4.43
N GLN A 33 -30.88 -7.27 4.94
CA GLN A 33 -31.90 -6.23 5.06
C GLN A 33 -32.31 -5.73 3.68
N LEU A 34 -31.32 -5.48 2.81
CA LEU A 34 -31.54 -5.02 1.45
C LEU A 34 -32.35 -6.05 0.62
N ASP A 35 -32.00 -7.33 0.71
CA ASP A 35 -32.72 -8.43 0.06
C ASP A 35 -34.18 -8.54 0.52
N ARG A 36 -34.40 -8.33 1.82
CA ARG A 36 -35.73 -8.42 2.42
C ARG A 36 -36.62 -7.24 2.05
N ASP A 37 -36.08 -6.03 2.08
CA ASP A 37 -36.85 -4.80 1.98
C ASP A 37 -37.04 -4.32 0.54
N ILE A 38 -36.06 -4.57 -0.35
CA ILE A 38 -36.03 -4.01 -1.71
C ILE A 38 -36.20 -5.11 -2.79
N SER A 39 -35.97 -6.38 -2.44
CA SER A 39 -36.19 -7.58 -3.27
C SER A 39 -35.78 -7.40 -4.75
N MET A 40 -34.48 -7.52 -5.01
CA MET A 40 -33.91 -7.41 -6.36
C MET A 40 -33.17 -8.71 -6.74
N PRO A 41 -33.20 -9.14 -8.01
CA PRO A 41 -32.35 -10.24 -8.46
C PRO A 41 -30.86 -9.86 -8.37
N ASP A 42 -30.03 -10.79 -7.89
CA ASP A 42 -28.58 -10.63 -7.74
C ASP A 42 -28.13 -9.45 -6.86
N THR A 43 -28.83 -9.20 -5.74
CA THR A 43 -28.48 -8.11 -4.81
C THR A 43 -27.01 -8.11 -4.43
N HIS A 44 -26.42 -9.27 -4.14
CA HIS A 44 -25.02 -9.36 -3.75
C HIS A 44 -24.07 -8.86 -4.84
N GLN A 45 -24.23 -9.32 -6.08
CA GLN A 45 -23.42 -8.85 -7.21
C GLN A 45 -23.65 -7.37 -7.50
N THR A 46 -24.90 -6.90 -7.37
CA THR A 46 -25.23 -5.49 -7.59
C THR A 46 -24.60 -4.61 -6.51
N LEU A 47 -24.55 -5.07 -5.27
CA LEU A 47 -23.91 -4.39 -4.16
C LEU A 47 -22.38 -4.28 -4.35
N GLU A 48 -21.73 -5.34 -4.82
CA GLU A 48 -20.30 -5.30 -5.18
C GLU A 48 -20.02 -4.22 -6.25
N LEU A 49 -20.87 -4.13 -7.27
CA LEU A 49 -20.77 -3.09 -8.30
C LEU A 49 -21.03 -1.69 -7.73
N MET A 50 -22.01 -1.53 -6.84
CA MET A 50 -22.27 -0.26 -6.15
C MET A 50 -21.06 0.17 -5.30
N ILE A 51 -20.40 -0.76 -4.61
CA ILE A 51 -19.14 -0.50 -3.89
C ILE A 51 -18.07 -0.07 -4.88
N ALA A 52 -17.91 -0.77 -6.00
CA ALA A 52 -16.91 -0.45 -7.03
C ALA A 52 -17.11 0.96 -7.62
N TYR A 53 -18.36 1.37 -7.84
CA TYR A 53 -18.73 2.71 -8.31
C TYR A 53 -18.68 3.78 -7.22
N GLY A 54 -18.53 3.39 -5.95
CA GLY A 54 -18.49 4.33 -4.82
C GLY A 54 -19.84 4.91 -4.46
N LEU A 55 -20.93 4.20 -4.77
CA LEU A 55 -22.30 4.55 -4.36
C LEU A 55 -22.56 4.16 -2.90
N VAL A 56 -21.92 3.08 -2.44
CA VAL A 56 -21.98 2.62 -1.05
C VAL A 56 -20.58 2.32 -0.52
N VAL A 57 -20.43 2.41 0.80
CA VAL A 57 -19.19 2.09 1.51
C VAL A 57 -19.46 0.96 2.50
N PRO A 58 -18.62 -0.10 2.50
CA PRO A 58 -18.71 -1.14 3.51
C PRO A 58 -18.18 -0.65 4.86
N ASP A 59 -18.84 -1.05 5.93
CA ASP A 59 -18.46 -0.79 7.33
C ASP A 59 -18.63 -2.07 8.15
N GLU A 60 -17.52 -2.76 8.43
CA GLU A 60 -17.46 -4.09 9.05
C GLU A 60 -18.39 -5.14 8.40
N SER A 61 -19.63 -5.23 8.86
CA SER A 61 -20.66 -6.18 8.41
C SER A 61 -21.89 -5.50 7.79
N ALA A 62 -21.86 -4.17 7.67
CA ALA A 62 -22.92 -3.35 7.14
C ALA A 62 -22.41 -2.48 5.97
N TYR A 63 -23.34 -1.76 5.37
CA TYR A 63 -23.13 -0.82 4.28
C TYR A 63 -23.82 0.48 4.63
N HIS A 64 -23.27 1.60 4.16
CA HIS A 64 -23.97 2.88 4.18
C HIS A 64 -23.87 3.55 2.82
N ILE A 65 -24.84 4.42 2.56
CA ILE A 65 -24.86 5.28 1.38
C ILE A 65 -23.64 6.21 1.44
N ALA A 66 -22.77 6.15 0.43
CA ALA A 66 -21.52 6.91 0.43
C ALA A 66 -21.77 8.43 0.37
N ARG A 67 -22.83 8.81 -0.34
CA ARG A 67 -23.30 10.17 -0.59
C ARG A 67 -24.79 10.16 -0.82
N GLU A 68 -25.50 11.18 -0.38
CA GLU A 68 -26.93 11.34 -0.67
C GLU A 68 -27.16 11.67 -2.17
N PRO A 69 -28.28 11.23 -2.76
CA PRO A 69 -28.57 11.45 -4.18
C PRO A 69 -28.66 12.93 -4.59
N ASP A 70 -29.02 13.80 -3.66
CA ASP A 70 -29.15 15.25 -3.85
C ASP A 70 -27.88 16.03 -3.50
N ALA A 71 -26.79 15.33 -3.12
CA ALA A 71 -25.50 15.96 -2.91
C ALA A 71 -25.03 16.73 -4.15
N SER A 72 -24.37 17.86 -3.93
CA SER A 72 -23.88 18.73 -5.01
C SER A 72 -22.96 18.00 -5.99
N ALA A 73 -22.93 18.45 -7.25
CA ALA A 73 -22.01 17.92 -8.26
C ALA A 73 -20.54 17.96 -7.80
N ASP A 74 -20.12 19.05 -7.13
CA ASP A 74 -18.77 19.20 -6.58
C ASP A 74 -18.43 18.10 -5.56
N ALA A 75 -19.39 17.71 -4.71
CA ALA A 75 -19.20 16.66 -3.72
C ALA A 75 -19.01 15.27 -4.37
N TRP A 76 -19.76 14.99 -5.44
CA TRP A 76 -19.61 13.79 -6.26
C TRP A 76 -18.26 13.77 -6.99
N GLU A 77 -17.89 14.88 -7.63
CA GLU A 77 -16.61 15.01 -8.33
C GLU A 77 -15.41 14.87 -7.38
N SER A 78 -15.47 15.50 -6.21
CA SER A 78 -14.39 15.39 -5.21
C SER A 78 -14.21 13.94 -4.76
N ALA A 79 -15.31 13.24 -4.43
CA ALA A 79 -15.25 11.84 -4.00
C ALA A 79 -14.68 10.93 -5.10
N ALA A 80 -15.10 11.12 -6.36
CA ALA A 80 -14.57 10.37 -7.49
C ALA A 80 -13.07 10.63 -7.69
N ARG A 81 -12.61 11.88 -7.56
CA ARG A 81 -11.18 12.24 -7.63
C ARG A 81 -10.37 11.61 -6.50
N ASP A 82 -10.85 11.66 -5.27
CA ASP A 82 -10.15 11.09 -4.12
C ASP A 82 -10.01 9.58 -4.24
N ARG A 83 -11.07 8.90 -4.71
CA ARG A 83 -11.02 7.46 -4.99
C ARG A 83 -10.07 7.12 -6.13
N ALA A 84 -10.09 7.89 -7.22
CA ALA A 84 -9.15 7.71 -8.32
C ALA A 84 -7.71 7.95 -7.87
N ARG A 85 -7.46 8.91 -6.98
CA ARG A 85 -6.16 9.16 -6.36
C ARG A 85 -5.71 7.95 -5.54
N LEU A 86 -6.57 7.43 -4.65
CA LEU A 86 -6.26 6.25 -3.84
C LEU A 86 -5.92 5.02 -4.70
N ILE A 87 -6.68 4.78 -5.78
CA ILE A 87 -6.39 3.68 -6.72
C ILE A 87 -5.03 3.90 -7.37
N ARG A 88 -4.75 5.12 -7.86
CA ARG A 88 -3.46 5.45 -8.48
C ARG A 88 -2.31 5.28 -7.50
N GLU A 89 -2.45 5.72 -6.25
CA GLU A 89 -1.44 5.57 -5.21
C GLU A 89 -1.23 4.09 -4.84
N THR A 90 -2.30 3.30 -4.79
CA THR A 90 -2.22 1.85 -4.52
C THR A 90 -1.54 1.11 -5.67
N ILE A 91 -1.87 1.45 -6.93
CA ILE A 91 -1.20 0.89 -8.12
C ILE A 91 0.26 1.33 -8.15
N ALA A 92 0.54 2.61 -7.90
CA ALA A 92 1.90 3.13 -7.84
C ALA A 92 2.71 2.41 -6.78
N ARG A 93 2.16 2.22 -5.56
CA ARG A 93 2.82 1.44 -4.50
C ARG A 93 3.10 0.00 -4.94
N ARG A 94 2.13 -0.68 -5.55
CA ARG A 94 2.30 -2.06 -6.04
C ARG A 94 3.23 -2.19 -7.24
N ASN A 95 3.36 -1.14 -8.06
CA ASN A 95 4.28 -1.12 -9.19
C ASN A 95 5.69 -0.69 -8.75
N ASP A 96 5.80 0.21 -7.77
CA ASP A 96 7.05 0.51 -7.08
C ASP A 96 7.53 -0.70 -6.29
N ASP A 97 6.65 -1.55 -5.74
CA ASP A 97 7.05 -2.85 -5.18
C ASP A 97 7.69 -3.79 -6.25
N GLY A 98 7.58 -3.49 -7.55
CA GLY A 98 8.25 -4.22 -8.62
C GLY A 98 9.70 -3.78 -8.90
N GLU A 99 10.03 -2.50 -8.73
CA GLU A 99 11.40 -1.97 -8.94
C GLU A 99 12.12 -1.66 -7.61
N ALA A 100 11.40 -1.24 -6.57
CA ALA A 100 11.95 -0.92 -5.26
C ALA A 100 12.34 -2.18 -4.48
N THR A 101 11.55 -3.27 -4.58
CA THR A 101 11.80 -4.52 -3.85
C THR A 101 12.84 -5.44 -4.50
N GLU A 102 13.30 -5.13 -5.71
CA GLU A 102 14.38 -5.92 -6.32
C GLU A 102 15.66 -5.79 -5.51
N THR A 103 16.17 -6.94 -5.06
CA THR A 103 17.51 -7.08 -4.54
C THR A 103 18.51 -6.71 -5.64
N ARG A 104 19.27 -5.64 -5.45
CA ARG A 104 20.30 -5.15 -6.37
C ARG A 104 21.67 -5.22 -5.72
N VAL A 105 22.72 -5.35 -6.53
CA VAL A 105 24.10 -5.22 -6.05
C VAL A 105 24.53 -3.76 -6.24
N LEU A 106 24.99 -3.13 -5.16
CA LEU A 106 25.50 -1.77 -5.13
C LEU A 106 26.99 -1.80 -4.78
N THR A 107 27.79 -0.96 -5.43
CA THR A 107 29.23 -0.90 -5.19
C THR A 107 29.60 0.40 -4.48
N HIS A 108 30.33 0.32 -3.38
CA HIS A 108 30.89 1.46 -2.66
C HIS A 108 32.36 1.21 -2.33
N GLU A 109 33.25 2.12 -2.75
CA GLU A 109 34.71 2.03 -2.52
C GLU A 109 35.34 0.66 -2.87
N ALA A 110 34.88 0.05 -3.97
CA ALA A 110 35.27 -1.28 -4.46
C ALA A 110 34.75 -2.49 -3.66
N ASN A 111 33.92 -2.27 -2.64
CA ASN A 111 33.17 -3.32 -1.95
C ASN A 111 31.77 -3.47 -2.60
N GLU A 112 31.26 -4.70 -2.65
CA GLU A 112 29.94 -5.03 -3.19
C GLU A 112 28.95 -5.32 -2.06
N TYR A 113 27.77 -4.70 -2.14
CA TYR A 113 26.73 -4.82 -1.14
C TYR A 113 25.44 -5.26 -1.80
N VAL A 114 24.73 -6.17 -1.16
CA VAL A 114 23.41 -6.59 -1.62
C VAL A 114 22.33 -5.72 -0.99
N SER A 115 21.38 -5.23 -1.77
CA SER A 115 20.42 -4.25 -1.31
C SER A 115 19.13 -4.87 -0.79
N VAL A 116 18.64 -4.40 0.35
CA VAL A 116 17.33 -4.71 0.90
C VAL A 116 16.51 -3.43 0.95
N PHE A 117 15.38 -3.41 0.24
CA PHE A 117 14.44 -2.32 0.37
C PHE A 117 13.58 -2.51 1.62
N VAL A 118 13.35 -1.40 2.33
CA VAL A 118 12.60 -1.33 3.57
C VAL A 118 11.40 -0.43 3.34
N ALA A 119 10.22 -1.04 3.31
CA ALA A 119 8.95 -0.35 3.20
C ALA A 119 8.57 0.31 4.54
N THR A 120 7.79 1.38 4.49
CA THR A 120 7.31 2.07 5.70
C THR A 120 6.52 1.16 6.65
N SER A 121 5.87 0.12 6.11
CA SER A 121 5.11 -0.89 6.88
C SER A 121 5.96 -2.00 7.49
N ASP A 122 7.25 -2.08 7.16
CA ASP A 122 8.13 -3.12 7.66
C ASP A 122 8.44 -2.92 9.14
N ASP A 123 8.49 -4.04 9.87
CA ASP A 123 9.06 -4.10 11.21
C ASP A 123 10.50 -4.66 11.17
N LEU A 124 11.15 -4.68 12.33
CA LEU A 124 12.55 -5.13 12.43
C LEU A 124 12.68 -6.62 12.06
N ASP A 125 11.72 -7.46 12.46
CA ASP A 125 11.78 -8.91 12.26
C ASP A 125 11.69 -9.25 10.77
N ALA A 126 10.82 -8.56 10.01
CA ALA A 126 10.71 -8.74 8.57
C ALA A 126 11.97 -8.29 7.82
N ILE A 127 12.70 -7.28 8.34
CA ILE A 127 13.98 -6.85 7.77
C ILE A 127 15.07 -7.87 8.06
N VAL A 128 15.13 -8.39 9.30
CA VAL A 128 16.07 -9.44 9.72
C VAL A 128 15.92 -10.68 8.86
N GLU A 129 14.69 -11.19 8.70
CA GLU A 129 14.41 -12.37 7.88
C GLU A 129 14.89 -12.18 6.43
N ARG A 130 14.66 -10.99 5.87
CA ARG A 130 15.15 -10.65 4.52
C ARG A 130 16.66 -10.61 4.46
N VAL A 131 17.34 -9.96 5.40
CA VAL A 131 18.80 -9.90 5.45
C VAL A 131 19.41 -11.29 5.56
N GLU A 132 18.84 -12.16 6.41
CA GLU A 132 19.33 -13.54 6.58
C GLU A 132 19.06 -14.45 5.38
N SER A 133 18.03 -14.15 4.58
CA SER A 133 17.73 -14.88 3.35
C SER A 133 18.72 -14.60 2.21
N LEU A 134 19.55 -13.54 2.33
CA LEU A 134 20.49 -13.15 1.29
C LEU A 134 21.75 -14.02 1.31
N PRO A 135 22.35 -14.29 0.14
CA PRO A 135 23.61 -15.05 0.04
C PRO A 135 24.80 -14.14 0.37
N LEU A 136 24.85 -13.69 1.64
CA LEU A 136 25.80 -12.73 2.20
C LEU A 136 27.26 -13.13 2.05
N GLU A 137 27.56 -14.42 1.87
CA GLU A 137 28.92 -14.94 1.64
C GLU A 137 29.60 -14.40 0.36
N ASN A 138 28.81 -13.85 -0.57
CA ASN A 138 29.33 -13.31 -1.84
C ASN A 138 29.49 -11.79 -1.84
N TYR A 139 29.20 -11.11 -0.72
CA TYR A 139 29.14 -9.66 -0.64
C TYR A 139 29.81 -9.16 0.63
N ASP A 140 30.33 -7.93 0.60
CA ASP A 140 30.97 -7.29 1.74
C ASP A 140 29.95 -6.77 2.77
N GLY A 141 28.66 -6.75 2.41
CA GLY A 141 27.61 -6.25 3.28
C GLY A 141 26.23 -6.11 2.66
N VAL A 142 25.38 -5.36 3.34
CA VAL A 142 23.99 -5.08 2.96
C VAL A 142 23.76 -3.57 2.84
N VAL A 143 22.94 -3.15 1.89
CA VAL A 143 22.42 -1.78 1.84
C VAL A 143 20.95 -1.75 2.17
N LEU A 144 20.56 -1.05 3.23
CA LEU A 144 19.16 -0.75 3.49
C LEU A 144 18.73 0.45 2.63
N ARG A 145 17.69 0.27 1.82
CA ARG A 145 17.15 1.28 0.90
C ARG A 145 15.72 1.64 1.29
N ALA A 146 15.37 2.92 1.23
CA ALA A 146 14.00 3.38 1.45
C ALA A 146 13.77 4.75 0.79
N PRO A 147 12.51 5.21 0.66
CA PRO A 147 12.23 6.59 0.29
C PRO A 147 12.96 7.57 1.22
N GLY A 148 13.44 8.69 0.69
CA GLY A 148 14.27 9.64 1.43
C GLY A 148 13.61 10.24 2.67
N GLN A 149 12.28 10.31 2.69
CA GLN A 149 11.49 10.74 3.84
C GLN A 149 11.56 9.75 5.03
N ASP A 150 11.92 8.49 4.78
CA ASP A 150 11.98 7.41 5.76
C ASP A 150 13.41 7.18 6.30
N ALA A 151 14.37 8.05 5.96
CA ALA A 151 15.78 7.92 6.38
C ALA A 151 15.96 7.74 7.90
N ASN A 152 15.15 8.43 8.71
CA ASN A 152 15.18 8.31 10.18
C ASN A 152 14.76 6.91 10.66
N GLN A 153 13.80 6.27 9.98
CA GLN A 153 13.36 4.92 10.30
C GLN A 153 14.47 3.91 9.98
N ILE A 154 15.14 4.07 8.83
CA ILE A 154 16.27 3.23 8.43
C ILE A 154 17.44 3.34 9.39
N GLN A 155 17.77 4.56 9.83
CA GLN A 155 18.82 4.75 10.83
C GLN A 155 18.54 3.98 12.12
N ARG A 156 17.29 4.02 12.62
CA ARG A 156 16.85 3.29 13.81
C ARG A 156 16.92 1.78 13.61
N PHE A 157 16.48 1.27 12.46
CA PHE A 157 16.60 -0.16 12.18
C PHE A 157 18.06 -0.60 12.15
N ALA A 158 18.92 0.14 11.46
CA ALA A 158 20.33 -0.19 11.42
C ALA A 158 21.03 -0.07 12.78
N ASP A 159 20.62 0.88 13.65
CA ASP A 159 21.13 0.92 15.04
C ASP A 159 20.80 -0.39 15.77
N ARG A 160 19.58 -0.90 15.60
CA ARG A 160 19.13 -2.15 16.24
C ARG A 160 19.76 -3.39 15.61
N LEU A 161 20.00 -3.40 14.30
CA LEU A 161 20.69 -4.49 13.61
C LEU A 161 22.17 -4.57 13.98
N CYS A 162 22.83 -3.42 14.16
CA CYS A 162 24.25 -3.33 14.50
C CYS A 162 24.52 -3.31 16.02
N ASP A 163 23.49 -3.36 16.86
CA ASP A 163 23.67 -3.27 18.31
C ASP A 163 24.47 -4.48 18.81
N SER A 164 25.58 -4.18 19.47
CA SER A 164 26.76 -5.07 19.49
C SER A 164 26.85 -5.92 20.76
N THR A 165 25.75 -6.16 21.46
CA THR A 165 25.70 -7.16 22.53
C THR A 165 25.63 -8.55 21.87
N PRO A 166 26.63 -9.43 22.07
CA PRO A 166 26.71 -10.73 21.38
C PRO A 166 25.54 -11.70 21.66
N SER A 167 24.63 -11.37 22.57
CA SER A 167 23.44 -12.15 22.88
C SER A 167 22.13 -11.53 22.36
N GLU A 168 22.15 -10.36 21.73
CA GLU A 168 20.94 -9.63 21.32
C GLU A 168 20.97 -9.11 19.88
N SER A 169 22.09 -9.25 19.16
CA SER A 169 22.07 -8.97 17.72
C SER A 169 21.09 -9.93 17.04
N PRO A 170 20.10 -9.40 16.29
CA PRO A 170 19.08 -10.24 15.67
C PRO A 170 19.60 -10.97 14.42
N LEU A 171 20.82 -10.66 13.95
CA LEU A 171 21.42 -11.24 12.76
C LEU A 171 22.44 -12.32 13.10
N SER A 172 22.44 -13.40 12.31
CA SER A 172 23.46 -14.46 12.38
C SER A 172 24.89 -13.98 12.08
N ILE A 173 25.05 -12.95 11.25
CA ILE A 173 26.34 -12.32 10.93
C ILE A 173 26.33 -10.87 11.45
N PRO A 174 27.30 -10.46 12.27
CA PRO A 174 27.37 -9.10 12.79
C PRO A 174 27.65 -8.10 11.66
N HIS A 175 27.00 -6.94 11.72
CA HIS A 175 27.20 -5.85 10.78
C HIS A 175 27.53 -4.54 11.50
N GLN A 176 28.21 -3.64 10.79
CA GLN A 176 28.50 -2.28 11.25
C GLN A 176 28.09 -1.24 10.20
N LYS A 177 27.51 -0.12 10.66
CA LYS A 177 27.24 1.04 9.81
C LYS A 177 28.54 1.60 9.22
N GLU A 178 28.61 1.71 7.90
CA GLU A 178 29.80 2.21 7.20
C GLU A 178 29.54 3.58 6.55
N TYR A 179 28.47 3.69 5.76
CA TYR A 179 28.21 4.86 4.93
C TYR A 179 26.70 5.07 4.69
N SER A 180 26.28 6.31 4.44
CA SER A 180 24.91 6.62 4.02
C SER A 180 24.89 7.62 2.88
N ASP A 181 23.97 7.43 1.94
CA ASP A 181 23.79 8.30 0.78
C ASP A 181 22.30 8.63 0.56
N VAL A 182 22.05 9.70 -0.19
CA VAL A 182 20.73 10.04 -0.72
C VAL A 182 20.87 10.19 -2.24
N THR A 183 20.26 9.25 -2.97
CA THR A 183 20.28 9.25 -4.43
C THR A 183 18.93 9.69 -5.00
N GLY A 184 18.92 10.14 -6.26
CA GLY A 184 17.70 10.61 -6.94
C GLY A 184 17.87 12.02 -7.53
N ASN A 185 17.20 12.26 -8.67
CA ASN A 185 17.26 13.51 -9.41
C ASN A 185 15.99 14.37 -9.28
N VAL A 186 14.93 13.81 -8.66
CA VAL A 186 13.67 14.50 -8.38
C VAL A 186 13.44 14.54 -6.88
N LYS A 187 13.07 15.71 -6.35
CA LYS A 187 12.89 15.93 -4.89
C LYS A 187 11.87 14.97 -4.25
N THR A 188 10.89 14.50 -5.01
CA THR A 188 9.85 13.56 -4.56
C THR A 188 10.23 12.09 -4.73
N GLU A 189 11.36 11.81 -5.36
CA GLU A 189 11.84 10.45 -5.70
C GLU A 189 13.26 10.22 -5.14
N LEU A 190 13.60 10.91 -4.05
CA LEU A 190 14.87 10.67 -3.36
C LEU A 190 14.82 9.31 -2.67
N GLU A 191 15.90 8.54 -2.78
CA GLU A 191 16.11 7.26 -2.10
C GLU A 191 17.24 7.41 -1.09
N PHE A 192 16.99 7.06 0.16
CA PHE A 192 18.01 6.95 1.19
C PHE A 192 18.62 5.55 1.18
N GLN A 193 19.94 5.49 1.23
CA GLN A 193 20.72 4.25 1.22
C GLN A 193 21.65 4.22 2.44
N LEU A 194 21.65 3.13 3.20
CA LEU A 194 22.52 2.94 4.35
C LEU A 194 23.28 1.63 4.23
N TYR A 195 24.60 1.73 4.10
CA TYR A 195 25.54 0.64 3.88
C TYR A 195 25.99 0.07 5.22
N LEU A 196 25.80 -1.24 5.38
CA LEU A 196 26.15 -2.04 6.54
C LEU A 196 27.21 -3.06 6.12
N LYS A 197 28.43 -2.95 6.65
CA LYS A 197 29.52 -3.88 6.37
C LYS A 197 29.46 -5.10 7.27
N GLN A 198 29.76 -6.28 6.76
CA GLN A 198 29.97 -7.47 7.59
C GLN A 198 31.26 -7.34 8.41
N CYS A 199 31.23 -7.84 9.65
CA CYS A 199 32.36 -7.80 10.61
C CYS A 199 33.07 -9.15 10.73
#